data_AF-A8PDG8-F1
#
_entry.id   AF-A8PDG8-F1
#
_cell.length_a   1.000
_cell.length_b   1.000
_cell.length_c   1.000
_cell.angle_alpha   90.00
_cell.angle_beta   90.00
_cell.angle_gamma   90.00
#
_symmetry.space_group_name_H-M   'P 1'
#
loop_
_entity.id
_entity.type
_entity.pdbx_description
1 polymer ?
#
loop_
_entity_poly.entity_id
_entity_poly.type
_entity_poly.pdbx_seq_one_letter_code
_entity_poly.pdbx_strand_id
1 'polypeptide(L)'
;MSITPGTYEITSMVNGLHVGRPLAEDRSLLPKRIRVLPEGNNFGNSWVVEKDDDAYILYCKGAPVAPQEGKLFADLLGNMHDKKWIVTHQPQHGENVFTVVNASTEHGWVVPADAEEMQQVEVRPLIAVPSYPPRYPATELFTFTQVESD
;
A
#
# COMPACT_ATOMS: atom_id res chain seq x y z
N MET A 1 5.42 13.60 8.67
CA MET A 1 5.02 14.46 7.53
C MET A 1 4.04 13.68 6.67
N SER A 2 3.15 14.37 5.97
CA SER A 2 2.16 13.78 5.08
C SER A 2 2.74 13.64 3.66
N ILE A 3 2.34 12.61 2.90
CA ILE A 3 2.83 12.40 1.53
C ILE A 3 2.28 13.47 0.56
N THR A 4 3.05 13.86 -0.46
CA THR A 4 2.56 14.75 -1.53
C THR A 4 1.64 13.98 -2.48
N PRO A 5 0.50 14.51 -2.93
CA PRO A 5 -0.29 13.87 -3.97
C PRO A 5 0.50 13.72 -5.27
N GLY A 6 0.26 12.64 -6.02
CA GLY A 6 1.01 12.36 -7.25
C GLY A 6 1.06 10.89 -7.59
N THR A 7 1.95 10.55 -8.53
CA THR A 7 2.13 9.18 -9.03
C THR A 7 3.40 8.57 -8.42
N TYR A 8 3.31 7.32 -7.98
CA TYR A 8 4.37 6.65 -7.22
C TYR A 8 4.58 5.21 -7.63
N GLU A 9 5.82 4.75 -7.55
CA GLU A 9 6.13 3.34 -7.37
C GLU A 9 6.15 3.02 -5.87
N ILE A 10 5.53 1.90 -5.48
CA ILE A 10 5.49 1.45 -4.09
C ILE A 10 6.20 0.10 -3.97
N THR A 11 7.18 0.00 -3.07
CA THR A 11 7.89 -1.24 -2.74
C THR A 11 7.81 -1.56 -1.26
N SER A 12 7.85 -2.85 -0.92
CA SER A 12 7.90 -3.31 0.48
C SER A 12 9.34 -3.27 1.01
N MET A 13 9.52 -2.81 2.25
CA MET A 13 10.82 -2.88 2.94
C MET A 13 11.21 -4.30 3.36
N VAL A 14 10.33 -5.30 3.24
CA VAL A 14 10.63 -6.71 3.57
C VAL A 14 11.60 -7.31 2.56
N ASN A 15 11.32 -7.13 1.27
CA ASN A 15 11.99 -7.84 0.18
C ASN A 15 12.36 -6.92 -1.01
N GLY A 16 12.04 -5.62 -0.94
CA GLY A 16 12.28 -4.67 -2.02
C GLY A 16 11.34 -4.81 -3.22
N LEU A 17 10.40 -5.77 -3.17
CA LEU A 17 9.51 -6.05 -4.29
C LEU A 17 8.37 -5.02 -4.38
N HIS A 18 7.90 -4.80 -5.60
CA HIS A 18 6.77 -3.90 -5.85
C HIS A 18 5.50 -4.43 -5.24
N VAL A 19 4.66 -3.51 -4.78
CA VAL A 19 3.31 -3.80 -4.30
C VAL A 19 2.33 -3.31 -5.35
N GLY A 20 1.38 -4.15 -5.76
CA GLY A 20 0.42 -3.78 -6.80
C GLY A 20 -0.44 -4.93 -7.30
N ARG A 21 -0.81 -4.87 -8.57
CA ARG A 21 -1.63 -5.88 -9.26
C ARG A 21 -0.82 -6.52 -10.40
N PRO A 22 -0.87 -7.85 -10.55
CA PRO A 22 -0.16 -8.53 -11.63
C PRO A 22 -0.71 -8.14 -13.01
N LEU A 23 0.01 -8.50 -14.08
CA LEU A 23 -0.45 -8.25 -15.46
C LEU A 23 -1.70 -9.07 -15.82
N ALA A 24 -1.76 -10.33 -15.39
CA ALA A 24 -2.87 -11.23 -15.68
C ALA A 24 -3.81 -11.34 -14.46
N GLU A 25 -5.07 -10.95 -14.66
CA GLU A 25 -6.17 -11.10 -13.70
C GLU A 25 -7.40 -11.67 -14.42
N ASP A 26 -8.33 -12.26 -13.68
CA ASP A 26 -9.63 -12.61 -14.24
C ASP A 26 -10.39 -11.35 -14.71
N ARG A 27 -11.34 -11.53 -15.64
CA ARG A 27 -12.14 -10.44 -16.20
C ARG A 27 -13.37 -10.06 -15.37
N SER A 28 -13.50 -10.60 -14.15
CA SER A 28 -14.63 -10.27 -13.28
C SER A 28 -14.44 -8.89 -12.64
N LEU A 29 -15.52 -8.29 -12.18
CA LEU A 29 -15.49 -7.08 -11.34
C LEU A 29 -15.29 -7.40 -9.85
N LEU A 30 -14.95 -8.65 -9.49
CA LEU A 30 -14.62 -8.98 -8.11
C LEU A 30 -13.40 -8.17 -7.66
N PRO A 31 -13.34 -7.74 -6.38
CA PRO A 31 -12.20 -7.03 -5.82
C PRO A 31 -10.89 -7.74 -6.14
N LYS A 32 -9.90 -6.97 -6.60
CA LYS A 32 -8.62 -7.50 -7.07
C LYS A 32 -7.58 -7.40 -5.97
N ARG A 33 -6.85 -8.49 -5.73
CA ARG A 33 -5.87 -8.55 -4.62
C ARG A 33 -4.69 -7.63 -4.92
N ILE A 34 -4.29 -6.85 -3.92
CA ILE A 34 -2.99 -6.17 -3.93
C ILE A 34 -1.93 -7.14 -3.43
N ARG A 35 -0.87 -7.35 -4.20
CA ARG A 35 0.13 -8.39 -4.00
C ARG A 35 1.54 -7.83 -3.98
N VAL A 36 2.44 -8.58 -3.36
CA VAL A 36 3.88 -8.51 -3.60
C VAL A 36 4.14 -9.07 -5.00
N LEU A 37 4.77 -8.32 -5.88
CA LEU A 37 4.94 -8.70 -7.29
C LEU A 37 6.36 -9.23 -7.55
N PRO A 38 6.51 -10.28 -8.39
CA PRO A 38 7.82 -10.69 -8.91
C PRO A 38 8.54 -9.54 -9.61
N GLU A 39 9.88 -9.57 -9.60
CA GLU A 39 10.67 -8.68 -10.46
C GLU A 39 10.27 -8.83 -11.93
N GLY A 40 10.18 -7.70 -12.66
CA GLY A 40 9.80 -7.68 -14.07
C GLY A 40 8.30 -7.88 -14.36
N ASN A 41 7.46 -8.15 -13.35
CA ASN A 41 5.98 -8.17 -13.46
C ASN A 41 5.32 -6.94 -12.81
N ASN A 42 6.07 -5.85 -12.71
CA ASN A 42 5.66 -4.57 -12.12
C ASN A 42 5.20 -3.54 -13.16
N PHE A 43 5.24 -3.83 -14.46
CA PHE A 43 4.79 -2.91 -15.51
C PHE A 43 3.37 -2.37 -15.26
N GLY A 44 3.23 -1.05 -15.32
CA GLY A 44 1.95 -0.35 -15.12
C GLY A 44 1.43 -0.39 -13.68
N ASN A 45 2.29 -0.59 -12.68
CA ASN A 45 1.93 -0.52 -11.25
C ASN A 45 2.26 0.84 -10.61
N SER A 46 2.25 1.91 -11.39
CA SER A 46 2.26 3.26 -10.85
C SER A 46 0.97 3.49 -10.07
N TRP A 47 1.11 3.84 -8.80
CA TRP A 47 0.03 4.19 -7.89
C TRP A 47 -0.28 5.66 -8.01
N VAL A 48 -1.56 6.01 -7.97
CA VAL A 48 -1.98 7.41 -7.83
C VAL A 48 -2.38 7.65 -6.39
N VAL A 49 -1.79 8.67 -5.78
CA VAL A 49 -2.07 9.12 -4.42
C VAL A 49 -2.85 10.43 -4.52
N GLU A 50 -4.14 10.40 -4.17
CA GLU A 50 -5.00 11.58 -4.15
C GLU A 50 -5.25 12.01 -2.71
N LYS A 51 -5.21 13.32 -2.45
CA LYS A 51 -5.59 13.86 -1.15
C LYS A 51 -7.12 13.93 -1.05
N ASP A 52 -7.65 13.47 0.07
CA ASP A 52 -9.07 13.48 0.38
C ASP A 52 -9.25 13.95 1.84
N ASP A 53 -9.51 15.25 1.99
CA ASP A 53 -9.48 15.99 3.26
C ASP A 53 -8.16 15.82 4.02
N ASP A 54 -8.19 15.19 5.20
CA ASP A 54 -7.04 14.90 6.07
C ASP A 54 -6.43 13.52 5.80
N ALA A 55 -6.92 12.80 4.79
CA ALA A 55 -6.48 11.46 4.41
C ALA A 55 -6.16 11.39 2.90
N TYR A 56 -5.94 10.16 2.43
CA TYR A 56 -5.60 9.88 1.04
C TYR A 56 -6.43 8.72 0.48
N ILE A 57 -6.74 8.78 -0.80
CA ILE A 57 -7.21 7.64 -1.57
C ILE A 57 -6.03 7.14 -2.42
N LEU A 58 -5.77 5.84 -2.33
CA LEU A 58 -4.67 5.18 -3.03
C LEU A 58 -5.23 4.33 -4.16
N TYR A 59 -4.81 4.58 -5.39
CA TYR A 59 -5.28 3.86 -6.57
C TYR A 59 -4.18 2.97 -7.15
N CYS A 60 -4.52 1.72 -7.43
CA CYS A 60 -3.65 0.79 -8.14
C CYS A 60 -4.31 0.36 -9.44
N LYS A 61 -3.67 0.66 -10.59
CA LYS A 61 -4.23 0.45 -11.93
C LYS A 61 -5.66 1.00 -12.05
N GLY A 62 -5.83 2.26 -11.61
CA GLY A 62 -7.07 3.04 -11.73
C GLY A 62 -8.19 2.69 -10.73
N ALA A 63 -8.01 1.71 -9.85
CA ALA A 63 -9.02 1.33 -8.86
C ALA A 63 -8.56 1.67 -7.43
N PRO A 64 -9.42 2.31 -6.60
CA PRO A 64 -9.08 2.66 -5.23
C PRO A 64 -8.96 1.39 -4.37
N VAL A 65 -8.04 1.39 -3.41
CA VAL A 65 -7.84 0.23 -2.53
C VAL A 65 -8.53 0.39 -1.18
N ALA A 66 -9.02 -0.73 -0.66
CA ALA A 66 -9.79 -0.83 0.57
C ALA A 66 -9.45 -2.12 1.33
N PRO A 67 -9.61 -2.12 2.67
CA PRO A 67 -9.50 -3.34 3.46
C PRO A 67 -10.76 -4.22 3.33
N GLN A 68 -10.57 -5.53 3.30
CA GLN A 68 -11.65 -6.51 3.46
C GLN A 68 -11.08 -7.80 4.06
N GLU A 69 -11.71 -8.31 5.12
CA GLU A 69 -11.32 -9.57 5.79
C GLU A 69 -9.82 -9.64 6.15
N GLY A 70 -9.25 -8.51 6.61
CA GLY A 70 -7.84 -8.43 7.01
C GLY A 70 -6.85 -8.45 5.84
N LYS A 71 -7.31 -8.23 4.60
CA LYS A 71 -6.51 -8.20 3.37
C LYS A 71 -6.80 -6.94 2.55
N LEU A 72 -5.84 -6.57 1.70
CA LEU A 72 -5.93 -5.38 0.86
C LEU A 72 -6.40 -5.71 -0.56
N PHE A 73 -7.42 -5.00 -1.04
CA PHE A 73 -7.98 -5.18 -2.38
C PHE A 73 -8.16 -3.84 -3.10
N ALA A 74 -8.11 -3.86 -4.42
CA ALA A 74 -8.62 -2.81 -5.28
C ALA A 74 -10.12 -3.04 -5.55
N ASP A 75 -10.91 -2.00 -5.36
CA ASP A 75 -12.36 -1.99 -5.56
C ASP A 75 -12.72 -1.62 -7.00
N LEU A 76 -13.14 -2.62 -7.78
CA LEU A 76 -13.54 -2.44 -9.19
C LEU A 76 -15.02 -2.11 -9.35
N LEU A 77 -15.85 -2.38 -8.33
CA LEU A 77 -17.29 -2.21 -8.39
C LEU A 77 -17.76 -0.91 -7.70
N GLY A 78 -16.89 -0.31 -6.88
CA GLY A 78 -17.14 0.94 -6.17
C GLY A 78 -17.90 0.77 -4.85
N ASN A 79 -18.16 -0.46 -4.41
CA ASN A 79 -19.01 -0.77 -3.26
C ASN A 79 -18.25 -1.14 -1.98
N MET A 80 -16.91 -1.15 -1.99
CA MET A 80 -16.13 -1.33 -0.77
C MET A 80 -16.15 -0.05 0.08
N HIS A 81 -16.01 -0.22 1.39
CA HIS A 81 -15.94 0.88 2.36
C HIS A 81 -14.47 1.18 2.73
N ASP A 82 -14.26 2.18 3.59
CA ASP A 82 -12.95 2.45 4.22
C ASP A 82 -11.80 2.70 3.23
N LYS A 83 -12.04 3.50 2.18
CA LYS A 83 -11.06 3.83 1.12
C LYS A 83 -10.04 4.91 1.50
N LYS A 84 -10.19 5.52 2.67
CA LYS A 84 -9.31 6.60 3.16
C LYS A 84 -8.15 6.04 3.97
N TRP A 85 -6.94 6.48 3.66
CA TRP A 85 -5.68 6.05 4.28
C TRP A 85 -4.90 7.24 4.82
N ILE A 86 -4.35 7.08 6.02
CA ILE A 86 -3.37 7.98 6.63
C ILE A 86 -1.98 7.48 6.25
N VAL A 87 -1.30 8.23 5.39
CA VAL A 87 0.06 7.90 4.92
C VAL A 87 1.06 8.76 5.67
N THR A 88 1.85 8.13 6.54
CA THR A 88 2.74 8.83 7.48
C THR A 88 4.20 8.55 7.20
N HIS A 89 4.97 9.61 6.94
CA HIS A 89 6.41 9.52 6.76
C HIS A 89 7.12 9.05 8.03
N GLN A 90 8.06 8.11 7.85
CA GLN A 90 8.87 7.50 8.90
C GLN A 90 10.36 7.81 8.67
N PRO A 91 10.82 9.05 8.95
CA PRO A 91 12.17 9.52 8.60
C PRO A 91 13.30 8.71 9.25
N GLN A 92 13.04 8.10 10.42
CA GLN A 92 13.97 7.22 11.11
C GLN A 92 14.23 5.89 10.37
N HIS A 93 13.48 5.60 9.30
CA HIS A 93 13.62 4.41 8.45
C HIS A 93 14.09 4.73 7.03
N GLY A 94 14.12 6.01 6.61
CA GLY A 94 14.57 6.43 5.29
C GLY A 94 13.82 7.65 4.76
N GLU A 95 14.33 8.25 3.68
CA GLU A 95 13.77 9.49 3.12
C GLU A 95 12.37 9.31 2.53
N ASN A 96 12.09 8.17 1.88
CA ASN A 96 10.82 7.91 1.19
C ASN A 96 10.04 6.76 1.83
N VAL A 97 10.19 6.55 3.13
CA VAL A 97 9.61 5.40 3.85
C VAL A 97 8.38 5.82 4.65
N PHE A 98 7.30 5.06 4.50
CA PHE A 98 5.98 5.38 5.05
C PHE A 98 5.32 4.18 5.70
N THR A 99 4.48 4.46 6.71
CA THR A 99 3.40 3.56 7.12
C THR A 99 2.10 3.98 6.44
N VAL A 100 1.21 3.02 6.17
CA VAL A 100 -0.10 3.25 5.56
C VAL A 100 -1.15 2.66 6.48
N VAL A 101 -1.97 3.52 7.12
CA VAL A 101 -2.97 3.13 8.12
C VAL A 101 -4.35 3.55 7.65
N ASN A 102 -5.34 2.67 7.75
CA ASN A 102 -6.70 3.01 7.37
C ASN A 102 -7.29 4.05 8.32
N ALA A 103 -7.91 5.09 7.78
CA ALA A 103 -8.42 6.21 8.58
C ALA A 103 -9.64 5.84 9.44
N SER A 104 -10.36 4.77 9.10
CA SER A 104 -11.60 4.36 9.79
C SER A 104 -11.40 3.12 10.67
N THR A 105 -10.63 2.14 10.21
CA THR A 105 -10.42 0.87 10.93
C THR A 105 -9.15 0.84 11.78
N GLU A 106 -8.28 1.85 11.66
CA GLU A 106 -6.98 1.96 12.36
C GLU A 106 -6.00 0.79 12.08
N HIS A 107 -6.31 -0.06 11.09
CA HIS A 107 -5.43 -1.13 10.64
C HIS A 107 -4.56 -0.65 9.47
N GLY A 108 -3.28 -1.00 9.48
CA GLY A 108 -2.33 -0.64 8.43
C GLY A 108 -1.93 -1.79 7.53
N TRP A 109 -1.26 -1.45 6.44
CA TRP A 109 -0.74 -2.41 5.48
C TRP A 109 0.40 -3.21 6.08
N VAL A 110 0.38 -4.52 5.86
CA VAL A 110 1.41 -5.44 6.35
C VAL A 110 1.80 -6.42 5.25
N VAL A 111 3.10 -6.51 4.96
CA VAL A 111 3.69 -7.59 4.17
C VAL A 111 4.38 -8.53 5.16
N PRO A 112 3.95 -9.80 5.29
CA PRO A 112 4.60 -10.76 6.18
C PRO A 112 6.10 -10.90 5.88
N ALA A 113 6.92 -11.16 6.90
CA ALA A 113 8.37 -11.24 6.75
C ALA A 113 8.82 -12.40 5.83
N ASP A 114 8.00 -13.44 5.74
CA ASP A 114 8.15 -14.61 4.90
C ASP A 114 7.31 -14.53 3.63
N ALA A 115 6.83 -13.33 3.26
CA ALA A 115 5.94 -13.18 2.11
C ALA A 115 6.59 -13.68 0.82
N GLU A 116 5.93 -14.65 0.19
CA GLU A 116 6.29 -15.12 -1.14
C GLU A 116 5.87 -14.12 -2.22
N GLU A 117 6.47 -14.23 -3.40
CA GLU A 117 5.96 -13.53 -4.57
C GLU A 117 4.49 -13.88 -4.82
N MET A 118 3.73 -12.90 -5.31
CA MET A 118 2.29 -12.98 -5.50
C MET A 118 1.47 -13.12 -4.22
N GLN A 119 2.09 -13.11 -3.03
CA GLN A 119 1.33 -13.08 -1.77
C GLN A 119 0.57 -11.77 -1.61
N GLN A 120 -0.66 -11.86 -1.09
CA GLN A 120 -1.51 -10.70 -0.88
C GLN A 120 -1.07 -9.89 0.34
N VAL A 121 -1.05 -8.55 0.19
CA VAL A 121 -0.83 -7.61 1.29
C VAL A 121 -1.97 -7.70 2.31
N GLU A 122 -1.60 -7.71 3.57
CA GLU A 122 -2.53 -7.82 4.69
C GLU A 122 -2.90 -6.45 5.24
N VAL A 123 -4.00 -6.38 5.99
CA VAL A 123 -4.41 -5.18 6.72
C VAL A 123 -4.68 -5.55 8.17
N ARG A 124 -3.84 -5.07 9.10
CA ARG A 124 -3.82 -5.46 10.52
C ARG A 124 -3.41 -4.29 11.42
N PRO A 125 -3.65 -4.36 12.74
CA PRO A 125 -3.05 -3.39 13.67
C PRO A 125 -1.52 -3.36 13.51
N LEU A 126 -0.95 -2.17 13.40
CA LEU A 126 0.51 -1.99 13.31
C LEU A 126 1.16 -2.13 14.70
N ILE A 127 2.38 -2.65 14.74
CA ILE A 127 3.19 -2.76 15.95
C ILE A 127 4.49 -1.98 15.81
N ALA A 128 4.91 -1.32 16.89
CA ALA A 128 6.19 -0.63 16.92
C ALA A 128 6.95 -0.94 18.22
N VAL A 129 8.27 -0.89 18.14
CA VAL A 129 9.11 -0.90 19.34
C VAL A 129 8.79 0.36 20.16
N PRO A 130 8.61 0.24 21.49
CA PRO A 130 8.39 1.39 22.37
C PRO A 130 9.69 2.21 22.53
N SER A 131 10.01 2.98 21.50
CA SER A 131 11.17 3.88 21.41
C SER A 131 10.76 5.29 20.98
N TYR A 132 11.69 6.25 21.04
CA TYR A 132 11.45 7.61 20.53
C TYR A 132 12.51 7.99 19.47
N PRO A 133 12.13 8.15 18.19
CA PRO A 133 10.80 7.84 17.62
C PRO A 133 10.50 6.33 17.64
N PRO A 134 9.22 5.91 17.50
CA PRO A 134 8.86 4.50 17.35
C PRO A 134 9.61 3.86 16.18
N ARG A 135 10.02 2.60 16.32
CA ARG A 135 10.62 1.83 15.23
C ARG A 135 9.69 0.72 14.81
N TYR A 136 9.22 0.81 13.57
CA TYR A 136 8.34 -0.19 12.96
C TYR A 136 9.18 -1.33 12.35
N PRO A 137 8.66 -2.56 12.34
CA PRO A 137 9.28 -3.65 11.59
C PRO A 137 9.16 -3.39 10.08
N ALA A 138 10.08 -3.95 9.30
CA ALA A 138 10.08 -3.83 7.83
C ALA A 138 8.77 -4.31 7.19
N THR A 139 8.06 -5.22 7.86
CA THR A 139 6.74 -5.74 7.46
C THR A 139 5.67 -4.67 7.33
N GLU A 140 5.84 -3.51 7.96
CA GLU A 140 4.84 -2.43 8.04
C GLU A 140 5.29 -1.17 7.31
N LEU A 141 6.44 -1.24 6.63
CA LEU A 141 7.09 -0.11 5.99
C LEU A 141 7.14 -0.28 4.47
N PHE A 142 6.81 0.81 3.78
CA PHE A 142 6.74 0.87 2.33
C PHE A 142 7.52 2.08 1.82
N THR A 143 8.28 1.90 0.76
CA THR A 143 8.94 3.01 0.07
C THR A 143 8.02 3.54 -1.01
N PHE A 144 7.82 4.86 -1.04
CA PHE A 144 7.05 5.55 -2.07
C PHE A 144 7.99 6.43 -2.90
N THR A 145 8.31 5.99 -4.11
CA THR A 145 9.18 6.74 -5.03
C THR A 145 8.33 7.46 -6.05
N GLN A 146 8.35 8.80 -6.05
CA GLN A 146 7.56 9.59 -7.00
C GLN A 146 8.07 9.37 -8.43
N VAL A 147 7.14 9.25 -9.38
CA VAL A 147 7.43 9.13 -10.81
C VAL A 147 6.64 10.19 -11.60
N GLU A 148 7.14 10.56 -12.77
CA GLU A 148 6.37 11.38 -13.71
C GLU A 148 5.18 10.58 -14.24
N SER A 149 4.01 11.21 -14.36
CA SER A 149 2.87 10.58 -15.02
C SER A 149 3.15 10.48 -16.52
N ASP A 150 3.02 9.27 -17.06
CA ASP A 150 2.93 9.02 -18.51
C ASP A 150 1.69 9.67 -19.15
#